data_AF-A0A7D5YFZ8-F1
#
_entry.id   AF-A0A7D5YFZ8-F1
#
_cell.length_a   1.000
_cell.length_b   1.000
_cell.length_c   1.000
_cell.angle_alpha   90.00
_cell.angle_beta   90.00
_cell.angle_gamma   90.00
#
_symmetry.space_group_name_H-M   'P 1'
#
loop_
_entity.id
_entity.type
_entity.pdbx_description
1 polymer ?
#
loop_
_entity_poly.entity_id
_entity_poly.type
_entity_poly.pdbx_seq_one_letter_code
_entity_poly.pdbx_strand_id
1 'polypeptide(L)'
;MAFPADGGVDVAASARSRLCPPGWVGIVALGEAAIVTVPTGSRAGILRKRLRSLPVEVLTDPDRLRAVLPFTEVLGPASLAYLNECDLHPAELDTVDAVPRGHADLATLLASVPVHDADECGLAAITSDAFVSAVGTM
;
A
#
# COMPACT_ATOMS: atom_id res chain seq x y z
N MET A 1 3.00 -14.66 4.48
CA MET A 1 4.14 -14.24 5.32
C MET A 1 3.61 -14.12 6.73
N ALA A 2 4.30 -14.68 7.72
CA ALA A 2 3.96 -14.49 9.13
C ALA A 2 4.78 -13.33 9.69
N PHE A 3 4.26 -12.62 10.71
CA PHE A 3 5.06 -11.62 11.41
C PHE A 3 6.22 -12.33 12.14
N PRO A 4 7.45 -11.82 12.05
CA PRO A 4 8.59 -12.46 12.68
C PRO A 4 8.44 -12.48 14.20
N ALA A 5 9.11 -13.44 14.86
CA ALA A 5 9.24 -13.45 16.31
C ALA A 5 10.03 -12.22 16.81
N ASP A 6 9.91 -11.92 18.09
CA ASP A 6 10.57 -10.78 18.74
C ASP A 6 12.06 -10.66 18.39
N GLY A 7 12.50 -9.44 18.08
CA GLY A 7 13.85 -9.12 17.61
C GLY A 7 14.07 -9.37 16.11
N GLY A 8 13.05 -9.84 15.38
CA GLY A 8 13.16 -10.23 13.97
C GLY A 8 12.69 -9.16 12.99
N VAL A 9 13.40 -9.06 11.86
CA VAL A 9 13.00 -8.24 10.70
C VAL A 9 12.83 -9.15 9.49
N ASP A 10 11.61 -9.20 8.93
CA ASP A 10 11.37 -9.85 7.64
C ASP A 10 11.17 -8.81 6.54
N VAL A 11 11.61 -9.16 5.32
CA VAL A 11 11.48 -8.28 4.15
C VAL A 11 10.74 -9.02 3.05
N ALA A 12 9.63 -8.47 2.59
CA ALA A 12 8.73 -9.02 1.58
C ALA A 12 8.83 -8.24 0.26
N ALA A 13 8.73 -8.93 -0.87
CA ALA A 13 8.49 -8.29 -2.15
C ALA A 13 6.99 -8.34 -2.47
N SER A 14 6.39 -7.19 -2.77
CA SER A 14 5.02 -7.06 -3.30
C SER A 14 5.04 -6.40 -4.67
N ALA A 15 5.47 -7.17 -5.67
CA ALA A 15 5.75 -6.66 -7.02
C ALA A 15 4.53 -6.22 -7.83
N ARG A 16 3.33 -6.59 -7.37
CA ARG A 16 2.06 -6.18 -8.01
C ARG A 16 1.30 -5.14 -7.19
N SER A 17 1.90 -4.58 -6.13
CA SER A 17 1.27 -3.51 -5.37
C SER A 17 1.08 -2.28 -6.26
N ARG A 18 -0.18 -1.88 -6.45
CA ARG A 18 -0.55 -0.64 -7.15
C ARG A 18 -0.82 0.52 -6.18
N LEU A 19 -0.70 0.28 -4.88
CA LEU A 19 -1.05 1.23 -3.81
C LEU A 19 0.10 2.17 -3.42
N CYS A 20 1.33 1.89 -3.88
CA CYS A 20 2.50 2.63 -3.42
C CYS A 20 3.32 3.15 -4.61
N PRO A 21 3.89 4.37 -4.50
CA PRO A 21 4.65 4.98 -5.59
C PRO A 21 5.89 4.16 -5.97
N PRO A 22 6.39 4.25 -7.21
CA PRO A 22 7.58 3.52 -7.64
C PRO A 22 8.78 3.80 -6.71
N GLY A 23 9.44 2.76 -6.22
CA GLY A 23 10.59 2.96 -5.31
C GLY A 23 10.29 2.82 -3.83
N TRP A 24 9.02 2.67 -3.46
CA TRP A 24 8.58 2.64 -2.06
C TRP A 24 9.25 1.56 -1.19
N VAL A 25 9.32 1.84 0.10
CA VAL A 25 9.63 0.89 1.17
C VAL A 25 8.62 1.15 2.29
N GLY A 26 7.81 0.16 2.62
CA GLY A 26 6.87 0.24 3.74
C GLY A 26 7.43 -0.52 4.92
N ILE A 27 7.45 0.10 6.10
CA ILE A 27 7.98 -0.51 7.33
C ILE A 27 6.86 -0.50 8.36
N VAL A 28 6.58 -1.68 8.92
CA VAL A 28 5.66 -1.86 10.04
C VAL A 28 6.43 -2.54 11.17
N ALA A 29 6.54 -1.87 12.31
CA ALA A 29 7.10 -2.42 13.54
C ALA A 29 5.98 -2.67 14.55
N LEU A 30 5.99 -3.84 15.19
CA LEU A 30 5.10 -4.23 16.28
C LEU A 30 5.96 -4.84 17.39
N GLY A 31 6.04 -4.15 18.53
CA GLY A 31 6.99 -4.51 19.59
C GLY A 31 8.43 -4.52 19.06
N GLU A 32 9.13 -5.62 19.30
CA GLU A 32 10.54 -5.82 18.90
C GLU A 32 10.69 -6.45 17.50
N ALA A 33 9.62 -6.53 16.71
CA ALA A 33 9.62 -7.20 15.42
C ALA A 33 9.12 -6.28 14.29
N ALA A 34 9.57 -6.51 13.06
CA ALA A 34 9.19 -5.68 11.91
C ALA A 34 9.01 -6.47 10.61
N ILE A 35 8.04 -6.03 9.81
CA ILE A 35 7.92 -6.39 8.39
C ILE A 35 8.25 -5.18 7.54
N VAL A 36 9.11 -5.39 6.55
CA VAL A 36 9.47 -4.41 5.53
C VAL A 36 8.95 -4.90 4.19
N THR A 37 8.15 -4.12 3.49
CA THR A 37 7.63 -4.46 2.17
C THR A 37 8.23 -3.55 1.09
N VAL A 38 8.61 -4.15 -0.04
CA VAL A 38 9.25 -3.46 -1.16
C VAL A 38 8.66 -3.92 -2.51
N PRO A 39 8.79 -3.15 -3.59
CA PRO A 39 8.18 -3.50 -4.88
C PRO A 39 8.94 -4.60 -5.65
N THR A 40 10.15 -5.01 -5.26
CA THR A 40 10.94 -5.98 -6.06
C THR A 40 11.77 -6.92 -5.19
N GLY A 41 11.99 -8.14 -5.68
CA GLY A 41 12.87 -9.11 -5.01
C GLY A 41 14.32 -8.66 -4.89
N SER A 42 14.83 -7.91 -5.88
CA SER A 42 16.18 -7.34 -5.84
C SER A 42 16.33 -6.32 -4.70
N ARG A 43 15.35 -5.42 -4.52
CA ARG A 43 15.32 -4.51 -3.37
C ARG A 43 15.19 -5.28 -2.06
N ALA A 44 14.38 -6.33 -2.02
CA ALA A 44 14.21 -7.14 -0.80
C ALA A 44 15.55 -7.74 -0.36
N GLY A 45 16.34 -8.28 -1.30
CA GLY A 45 17.67 -8.81 -1.00
C GLY A 45 18.65 -7.76 -0.46
N ILE A 46 18.62 -6.53 -0.98
CA ILE A 46 19.46 -5.42 -0.51
C ILE A 46 19.04 -5.01 0.92
N LEU A 47 17.74 -4.83 1.16
CA LEU A 47 17.24 -4.40 2.46
C LEU A 47 17.45 -5.47 3.52
N ARG A 48 17.25 -6.76 3.23
CA ARG A 48 17.57 -7.85 4.18
C ARG A 48 19.00 -7.74 4.70
N LYS A 49 19.96 -7.49 3.81
CA LYS A 49 21.37 -7.36 4.20
C LYS A 49 21.63 -6.13 5.06
N ARG A 50 21.04 -4.98 4.71
CA ARG A 50 21.27 -3.70 5.40
C ARG A 50 20.56 -3.60 6.75
N LEU A 51 19.39 -4.21 6.88
CA LEU A 51 18.53 -4.08 8.06
C LEU A 51 18.76 -5.17 9.11
N ARG A 52 19.39 -6.30 8.74
CA ARG A 52 19.54 -7.48 9.63
C ARG A 52 20.16 -7.19 11.00
N SER A 53 21.02 -6.17 11.11
CA SER A 53 21.74 -5.83 12.34
C SER A 53 21.21 -4.56 13.01
N LEU A 54 20.09 -4.00 12.53
CA LEU A 54 19.53 -2.79 13.11
C LEU A 54 18.47 -3.15 14.16
N PRO A 55 18.49 -2.49 15.33
CA PRO A 55 17.36 -2.54 16.26
C PRO A 55 16.07 -2.08 15.59
N VAL A 56 14.92 -2.62 15.99
CA VAL A 56 13.62 -2.33 15.36
C VAL A 56 13.25 -0.86 15.53
N GLU A 57 13.60 -0.25 16.65
CA GLU A 57 13.40 1.18 16.94
C GLU A 57 14.14 2.09 15.94
N VAL A 58 15.19 1.60 15.28
CA VAL A 58 15.88 2.35 14.21
C VAL A 58 15.06 2.37 12.92
N LEU A 59 14.23 1.34 12.69
CA LEU A 59 13.49 1.16 11.44
C LEU A 59 12.33 2.16 11.29
N THR A 60 11.81 2.67 12.41
CA THR A 60 10.72 3.64 12.45
C THR A 60 11.16 5.06 12.81
N ASP A 61 12.47 5.27 12.99
CA ASP A 61 13.10 6.59 13.15
C ASP A 61 13.71 7.03 11.80
N PRO A 62 13.09 7.97 11.07
CA PRO A 62 13.57 8.37 9.75
C PRO A 62 14.98 8.96 9.77
N ASP A 63 15.37 9.67 10.82
CA ASP A 63 16.68 10.32 10.87
C ASP A 63 17.79 9.30 11.08
N ARG A 64 17.55 8.29 11.93
CA ARG A 64 18.49 7.16 12.11
C ARG A 64 18.50 6.25 10.89
N LEU A 65 17.35 6.01 10.26
CA LEU A 65 17.25 5.17 9.06
C LEU A 65 17.97 5.81 7.86
N ARG A 66 17.96 7.14 7.75
CA ARG A 66 18.65 7.87 6.67
C ARG A 66 20.17 7.66 6.69
N ALA A 67 20.75 7.36 7.85
CA ALA A 67 22.18 7.06 7.98
C ALA A 67 22.58 5.71 7.32
N VAL A 68 21.63 4.81 7.10
CA VAL A 68 21.88 3.44 6.58
C VAL A 68 21.22 3.18 5.23
N LEU A 69 20.16 3.92 4.92
CA LEU A 69 19.37 3.82 3.69
C LEU A 69 19.09 5.21 3.11
N PRO A 70 19.55 5.50 1.88
CA PRO A 70 19.15 6.73 1.20
C PRO A 70 17.69 6.62 0.73
N PHE A 71 16.87 7.58 1.13
CA PHE A 71 15.50 7.78 0.63
C PHE A 71 15.21 9.27 0.47
N THR A 72 14.33 9.60 -0.46
CA THR A 72 14.04 10.99 -0.87
C THR A 72 12.94 11.65 -0.05
N GLU A 73 11.99 10.86 0.44
CA GLU A 73 10.79 11.37 1.11
C GLU A 73 10.30 10.38 2.17
N VAL A 74 9.62 10.90 3.20
CA VAL A 74 8.90 10.12 4.22
C VAL A 74 7.44 10.48 4.11
N LEU A 75 6.58 9.52 3.77
CA LEU A 75 5.13 9.72 3.63
C LEU A 75 4.38 9.70 4.97
N GLY A 76 5.11 9.72 6.09
CA GLY A 76 4.58 9.77 7.45
C GLY A 76 4.31 8.39 8.07
N PRO A 77 3.95 8.36 9.37
CA PRO A 77 3.63 7.11 10.04
C PRO A 77 2.34 6.55 9.44
N ALA A 78 2.39 5.28 9.03
CA ALA A 78 1.17 4.56 8.69
C ALA A 78 0.45 4.22 10.00
N SER A 79 -0.69 4.88 10.26
CA SER A 79 -1.56 4.49 11.36
C SER A 79 -2.21 3.14 11.04
N LEU A 80 -1.94 2.14 11.87
CA LEU A 80 -2.60 0.84 11.77
C LEU A 80 -3.93 0.92 12.51
N ALA A 81 -5.02 1.06 11.77
CA ALA A 81 -6.36 0.94 12.32
C ALA A 81 -6.78 -0.54 12.28
N TYR A 82 -6.69 -1.21 13.42
CA TYR A 82 -7.23 -2.56 13.58
C TYR A 82 -8.67 -2.47 14.04
N LEU A 83 -9.54 -3.22 13.38
CA LEU A 83 -10.87 -3.52 13.90
C LEU A 83 -10.74 -4.51 15.06
N ASN A 84 -11.71 -4.53 15.97
CA ASN A 84 -11.81 -5.65 16.90
C ASN A 84 -12.01 -6.95 16.10
N GLU A 85 -11.58 -8.07 16.65
CA GLU A 85 -11.63 -9.36 15.97
C GLU A 85 -13.06 -9.72 15.50
N CYS A 86 -14.07 -9.38 16.31
CA CYS A 86 -15.49 -9.58 15.99
C CYS A 86 -16.01 -8.65 14.88
N ASP A 87 -15.35 -7.51 14.67
CA ASP A 87 -15.72 -6.50 13.67
C ASP A 87 -14.94 -6.72 12.34
N LEU A 88 -13.94 -7.60 12.34
CA LEU A 88 -13.17 -7.94 11.15
C LEU A 88 -13.97 -8.91 10.26
N HIS A 89 -14.66 -8.36 9.28
CA HIS A 89 -15.26 -9.15 8.20
C HIS A 89 -14.30 -9.16 7.01
N PRO A 90 -13.67 -10.31 6.67
CA PRO A 90 -12.90 -10.41 5.44
C PRO A 90 -13.81 -10.02 4.28
N ALA A 91 -13.36 -9.10 3.43
CA ALA A 91 -14.07 -8.83 2.19
C ALA A 91 -14.17 -10.16 1.44
N GLU A 92 -15.39 -10.58 1.08
CA GLU A 92 -15.53 -11.52 -0.02
C GLU A 92 -14.78 -10.88 -1.20
N LEU A 93 -13.98 -11.67 -1.92
CA LEU A 93 -13.27 -11.17 -3.09
C LEU A 93 -14.29 -10.93 -4.20
N ASP A 94 -15.11 -9.89 -4.04
CA ASP A 94 -15.91 -9.36 -5.12
C ASP A 94 -14.94 -9.04 -6.26
N THR A 95 -15.32 -9.48 -7.45
CA THR A 95 -14.48 -9.36 -8.63
C THR A 95 -14.34 -7.87 -8.96
N VAL A 96 -13.20 -7.28 -8.59
CA VAL A 96 -12.84 -5.92 -8.97
C VAL A 96 -12.14 -5.99 -10.32
N ASP A 97 -12.75 -5.43 -11.35
CA ASP A 97 -12.18 -5.35 -12.69
C ASP A 97 -11.38 -4.05 -12.86
N ALA A 98 -10.23 -4.16 -13.52
CA ALA A 98 -9.44 -3.00 -13.91
C ALA A 98 -9.86 -2.58 -15.33
N VAL A 99 -10.40 -1.36 -15.46
CA VAL A 99 -10.76 -0.78 -16.76
C VAL A 99 -9.83 0.39 -17.11
N PRO A 100 -9.47 0.56 -18.40
CA PRO A 100 -8.66 1.71 -18.81
C PRO A 100 -9.38 3.03 -18.50
N ARG A 101 -8.63 4.11 -18.21
CA ARG A 101 -9.19 5.45 -17.92
C ARG A 101 -10.20 6.00 -18.94
N GLY A 102 -10.14 5.53 -20.19
CA GLY A 102 -11.03 5.95 -21.29
C GLY A 102 -12.22 5.03 -21.51
N HIS A 103 -12.52 4.12 -20.58
CA HIS A 103 -13.65 3.19 -20.71
C HIS A 103 -14.97 3.96 -20.74
N ALA A 104 -15.87 3.58 -21.66
CA ALA A 104 -17.13 4.30 -21.90
C ALA A 104 -17.99 4.38 -20.63
N ASP A 105 -18.01 3.33 -19.82
CA ASP A 105 -18.81 3.28 -18.59
C ASP A 105 -18.34 4.29 -17.53
N LEU A 106 -17.06 4.66 -17.50
CA LEU A 106 -16.57 5.72 -16.60
C LEU A 106 -17.09 7.09 -17.04
N ALA A 107 -17.16 7.33 -18.35
CA ALA A 107 -17.75 8.54 -18.89
C ALA A 107 -19.27 8.59 -18.63
N THR A 108 -19.96 7.46 -18.78
CA THR A 108 -21.39 7.33 -18.43
C THR A 108 -21.63 7.61 -16.94
N LEU A 109 -20.78 7.09 -16.06
CA LEU A 109 -20.85 7.35 -14.62
C LEU A 109 -20.69 8.85 -14.31
N LEU A 110 -19.66 9.50 -14.87
CA LEU A 110 -19.44 10.95 -14.70
C LEU A 110 -20.62 11.78 -15.23
N ALA A 111 -21.25 11.36 -16.32
CA ALA A 111 -22.43 12.04 -16.87
C ALA A 111 -23.71 11.78 -16.07
N SER A 112 -23.73 10.78 -15.17
CA SER A 112 -24.92 10.41 -14.40
C SER A 112 -25.13 11.23 -13.12
N VAL A 113 -24.11 11.99 -12.70
CA VAL A 113 -24.12 12.82 -11.49
C VAL A 113 -24.10 14.31 -11.83
N PRO A 114 -24.54 15.20 -10.91
CA PRO A 114 -24.35 16.64 -11.05
C PRO A 114 -22.88 17.02 -11.27
N VAL A 115 -22.65 18.12 -11.99
CA VAL A 115 -21.28 18.59 -12.33
C VAL A 115 -20.38 18.76 -11.10
N HIS A 116 -20.93 19.22 -9.98
CA HIS A 116 -20.15 19.41 -8.76
C HIS A 116 -19.60 18.09 -8.21
N ASP A 117 -20.42 17.03 -8.21
CA ASP A 117 -20.04 15.71 -7.72
C ASP A 117 -19.04 15.04 -8.67
N ALA A 118 -19.22 15.24 -9.98
CA ALA A 118 -18.28 14.77 -11.00
C ALA A 118 -16.88 15.40 -10.83
N ASP A 119 -16.83 16.70 -10.53
CA ASP A 119 -15.58 17.42 -10.33
C ASP A 119 -14.87 17.01 -9.02
N GLU A 120 -15.62 16.71 -7.96
CA GLU A 120 -15.06 16.31 -6.66
C GLU A 120 -14.40 14.92 -6.71
N CYS A 121 -14.96 13.98 -7.47
CA CYS A 121 -14.48 12.60 -7.45
C CYS A 121 -13.10 12.38 -8.10
N GLY A 122 -12.59 13.36 -8.87
CA GLY A 122 -11.28 13.31 -9.51
C GLY A 122 -11.12 12.25 -10.61
N LEU A 123 -12.17 11.52 -10.96
CA LEU A 123 -12.13 10.42 -11.93
C LEU A 123 -11.70 10.89 -13.33
N ALA A 124 -12.05 12.12 -13.72
CA ALA A 124 -11.65 12.70 -15.00
C ALA A 124 -10.12 12.93 -15.14
N ALA A 125 -9.40 13.02 -14.02
CA ALA A 125 -7.98 13.36 -13.99
C ALA A 125 -7.05 12.15 -13.80
N ILE A 126 -7.60 10.92 -13.69
CA ILE A 126 -6.77 9.75 -13.41
C ILE A 126 -5.81 9.44 -14.56
N THR A 127 -4.59 9.07 -14.20
CA THR A 127 -3.57 8.61 -15.16
C THR A 127 -3.41 7.09 -15.17
N SER A 128 -4.01 6.39 -14.20
CA SER A 128 -4.00 4.94 -14.04
C SER A 128 -5.26 4.27 -14.62
N ASP A 129 -5.30 2.94 -14.58
CA ASP A 129 -6.57 2.21 -14.69
C ASP A 129 -7.51 2.61 -13.53
N ALA A 130 -8.81 2.55 -13.78
CA ALA A 130 -9.84 2.59 -12.74
C ALA A 130 -10.19 1.16 -12.31
N PHE A 131 -10.55 0.99 -11.04
CA PHE A 131 -10.96 -0.29 -10.48
C PHE A 131 -12.44 -0.22 -10.16
N VAL A 132 -13.22 -1.10 -10.78
CA VAL A 132 -14.69 -1.08 -10.69
C VAL A 132 -15.17 -2.39 -10.06
N SER A 133 -16.14 -2.27 -9.16
CA SER A 133 -16.98 -3.40 -8.75
C SER A 133 -18.36 -3.17 -9.35
N ALA A 134 -18.78 -4.07 -10.22
CA ALA A 134 -20.17 -4.09 -10.65
C ALA A 134 -20.95 -4.87 -9.61
N VAL A 135 -21.66 -4.18 -8.71
CA VAL A 135 -22.75 -4.84 -8.01
C VAL A 135 -23.79 -5.14 -9.07
N GLY A 136 -23.82 -6.38 -9.55
CA GLY A 136 -24.86 -6.85 -10.43
C GLY A 136 -26.20 -6.56 -9.76
N THR A 137 -27.01 -5.72 -10.39
CA THR A 137 -28.39 -5.55 -9.96
C THR A 137 -29.05 -6.91 -10.16
N MET A 138 -29.39 -7.58 -9.05
CA MET A 138 -30.32 -8.71 -9.08
C MET A 138 -31.67 -8.27 -9.64
#